data_AF-A0A9J6QAE9-F1
#
_entry.id   AF-A0A9J6QAE9-F1
#
_cell.length_a   1.000
_cell.length_b   1.000
_cell.length_c   1.000
_cell.angle_alpha   90.00
_cell.angle_beta   90.00
_cell.angle_gamma   90.00
#
_symmetry.space_group_name_H-M   'P 1'
#
loop_
_entity.id
_entity.type
_entity.pdbx_description
1 polymer ?
#
loop_
_entity_poly.entity_id
_entity_poly.type
_entity_poly.pdbx_seq_one_letter_code
_entity_poly.pdbx_strand_id
1 'polypeptide(L)'
;MIQYVDIHTESCSNLGDLKGCLDYPACGYYNGNTILIAGWVLPTDPLNNDIQVIVRVDDKQKPRDYQTNKVQRPDVFKAKLSDIEYPESVMQVGFSVRIPFSLSTTASIIIIKDGQELTWYKINVVVDNHLTTFIKKLDLSNEKPTNKINIDSIVSNTKLIHSHNFEFYHPSIIHSHLKKIRKAVSNDEFIVSLYKSKNGQIDCVRSDLNFELCSSKSLNDHNFLFCCDESGIEFIVHQHVTSIDGVYYPRKGIYYSLCHGSQNRLATIIEMLLSENNYFEPTKTEQKAFLIGHGRPYHFMYDGMLGLETIHHHVKEIDADVRFYTLESNAFIDAPKVYNPKQEANFINNKDLTRLEQEGNVFIKIGALFGSGAKEPAIIDKFEKLDKKIISYAKDKYDDNNVETLELKKHFPIIWLGVTGQKRAWLEQTEGYSNIINKLYESFPGMAVVFDGWTSSLVTIQRDKTEIENDRSIISEIKNRIASDITIIDLIGATIDKKIHIGSMIDCAVVNYSTGSMNISRICGRPCITHMNNSFSPARSQHIHKDAHHIADEYVTDVIDKDSRIDATSYHINWEDIYNAMILHLGQHNFIQKRW
;
A
#
# COMPACT_ATOMS: atom_id res chain seq x y z
N MET A 1 -34.02 -9.50 11.25
CA MET A 1 -32.93 -9.01 12.12
C MET A 1 -31.63 -9.32 11.41
N ILE A 2 -30.68 -8.37 11.31
CA ILE A 2 -29.38 -8.67 10.68
C ILE A 2 -28.41 -9.05 11.80
N GLN A 3 -27.83 -10.25 11.69
CA GLN A 3 -26.89 -10.81 12.66
C GLN A 3 -25.53 -10.97 11.99
N TYR A 4 -24.46 -10.44 12.59
CA TYR A 4 -23.09 -10.73 12.16
C TYR A 4 -22.60 -11.99 12.86
N VAL A 5 -22.05 -12.91 12.09
CA VAL A 5 -21.46 -14.14 12.61
C VAL A 5 -19.96 -14.13 12.34
N ASP A 6 -19.17 -14.08 13.41
CA ASP A 6 -17.72 -14.28 13.35
C ASP A 6 -17.37 -15.69 13.82
N ILE A 7 -16.52 -16.36 13.06
CA ILE A 7 -16.09 -17.73 13.30
C ILE A 7 -14.57 -17.70 13.37
N HIS A 8 -14.01 -18.17 14.48
CA HIS A 8 -12.59 -17.99 14.79
C HIS A 8 -11.68 -19.17 14.36
N THR A 9 -12.22 -20.31 13.91
CA THR A 9 -11.45 -21.55 13.67
C THR A 9 -11.73 -22.21 12.30
N GLU A 10 -10.74 -22.94 11.76
CA GLU A 10 -10.75 -23.54 10.41
C GLU A 10 -11.89 -24.54 10.23
N SER A 11 -12.75 -24.33 9.23
CA SER A 11 -14.01 -25.06 9.00
C SER A 11 -13.90 -26.57 9.24
N CYS A 12 -12.78 -27.21 8.87
CA CYS A 12 -12.49 -28.58 9.25
C CYS A 12 -11.29 -28.70 10.21
N SER A 13 -11.33 -29.61 11.19
CA SER A 13 -10.26 -29.77 12.18
C SER A 13 -10.01 -31.24 12.53
N ASN A 14 -8.76 -31.59 12.82
CA ASN A 14 -8.41 -32.84 13.49
C ASN A 14 -8.51 -32.62 15.01
N LEU A 15 -9.27 -33.47 15.70
CA LEU A 15 -9.63 -33.34 17.11
C LEU A 15 -9.24 -34.63 17.84
N GLY A 16 -7.95 -34.95 17.83
CA GLY A 16 -7.45 -36.24 18.28
C GLY A 16 -7.85 -37.35 17.31
N ASP A 17 -8.67 -38.29 17.77
CA ASP A 17 -9.18 -39.42 16.98
C ASP A 17 -10.53 -39.12 16.28
N LEU A 18 -10.89 -37.83 16.18
CA LEU A 18 -12.04 -37.33 15.44
C LEU A 18 -11.59 -36.36 14.34
N LYS A 19 -12.37 -36.31 13.26
CA LYS A 19 -12.30 -35.25 12.24
C LYS A 19 -13.64 -34.54 12.18
N GLY A 20 -13.65 -33.23 12.36
CA GLY A 20 -14.88 -32.45 12.27
C GLY A 20 -14.82 -31.49 11.09
N CYS A 21 -15.97 -31.15 10.51
CA CYS A 21 -16.11 -29.95 9.70
C CYS A 21 -17.44 -29.23 9.89
N LEU A 22 -17.39 -27.90 9.96
CA LEU A 22 -18.54 -27.01 10.03
C LEU A 22 -18.91 -26.57 8.60
N ASP A 23 -20.14 -26.90 8.19
CA ASP A 23 -20.69 -26.45 6.91
C ASP A 23 -21.36 -25.08 7.04
N TYR A 24 -21.99 -24.80 8.18
CA TYR A 24 -22.69 -23.55 8.50
C TYR A 24 -22.55 -23.18 9.99
N PRO A 25 -22.62 -21.89 10.34
CA PRO A 25 -22.74 -20.73 9.44
C PRO A 25 -21.41 -20.45 8.71
N ALA A 26 -21.46 -19.76 7.58
CA ALA A 26 -20.31 -19.03 7.05
C ALA A 26 -20.09 -17.73 7.84
N CYS A 27 -18.87 -17.19 7.87
CA CYS A 27 -18.63 -15.87 8.44
C CYS A 27 -19.35 -14.78 7.60
N GLY A 28 -20.04 -13.84 8.26
CA GLY A 28 -20.75 -12.74 7.59
C GLY A 28 -22.13 -12.44 8.17
N TYR A 29 -22.92 -11.67 7.43
CA TYR A 29 -24.24 -11.20 7.85
C TYR A 29 -25.37 -12.12 7.40
N TYR A 30 -26.29 -12.40 8.32
CA TYR A 30 -27.49 -13.20 8.10
C TYR A 30 -28.72 -12.36 8.35
N ASN A 31 -29.66 -12.39 7.40
CA ASN A 31 -30.99 -11.83 7.60
C ASN A 31 -31.93 -12.92 8.12
N GLY A 32 -32.16 -12.94 9.42
CA GLY A 32 -33.00 -13.94 10.05
C GLY A 32 -33.02 -13.78 11.57
N ASN A 33 -33.97 -14.45 12.21
CA ASN A 33 -34.06 -14.46 13.68
C ASN A 33 -33.40 -15.72 14.27
N THR A 34 -32.88 -16.61 13.41
CA THR A 34 -32.17 -17.84 13.77
C THR A 34 -30.96 -18.03 12.86
N ILE A 35 -29.89 -18.64 13.39
CA ILE A 35 -28.74 -19.09 12.60
C ILE A 35 -28.76 -20.61 12.54
N LEU A 36 -28.54 -21.15 11.33
CA LEU A 36 -28.30 -22.57 11.14
C LEU A 36 -26.84 -22.86 11.47
N ILE A 37 -26.61 -23.79 12.38
CA ILE A 37 -25.32 -24.38 12.66
C ILE A 37 -25.40 -25.82 12.19
N ALA A 38 -24.55 -26.19 11.24
CA ALA A 38 -24.55 -27.54 10.67
C ALA A 38 -23.13 -27.94 10.27
N GLY A 39 -22.86 -29.24 10.31
CA GLY A 39 -21.55 -29.79 10.02
C GLY A 39 -21.55 -31.31 10.10
N TRP A 40 -20.37 -31.88 10.27
CA TRP A 40 -20.16 -33.29 10.54
C TRP A 40 -18.98 -33.54 11.49
N VAL A 41 -19.04 -34.64 12.23
CA VAL A 41 -17.96 -35.16 13.08
C VAL A 41 -17.80 -36.64 12.79
N LEU A 42 -16.64 -37.04 12.32
CA LEU A 42 -16.30 -38.39 11.89
C LEU A 42 -15.25 -38.99 12.84
N PRO A 43 -15.57 -40.07 13.57
CA PRO A 43 -14.58 -40.83 14.34
C PRO A 43 -13.65 -41.65 13.46
N THR A 44 -12.50 -42.03 14.02
CA THR A 44 -11.55 -42.96 13.38
C THR A 44 -12.15 -44.37 13.21
N ASP A 45 -13.00 -44.81 14.14
CA ASP A 45 -13.84 -45.99 14.01
C ASP A 45 -15.32 -45.58 13.83
N PRO A 46 -15.89 -45.72 12.61
CA PRO A 46 -17.27 -45.34 12.32
C PRO A 46 -18.33 -46.09 13.12
N LEU A 47 -18.00 -47.27 13.67
CA LEU A 47 -18.92 -48.06 14.50
C LEU A 47 -19.06 -47.48 15.91
N ASN A 48 -18.18 -46.55 16.30
CA ASN A 48 -18.30 -45.84 17.56
C ASN A 48 -19.42 -44.78 17.45
N ASN A 49 -20.60 -45.14 17.97
CA ASN A 49 -21.81 -44.32 17.93
C ASN A 49 -21.98 -43.38 19.13
N ASP A 50 -21.04 -43.35 20.09
CA ASP A 50 -21.15 -42.54 21.31
C ASP A 50 -20.63 -41.11 21.10
N ILE A 51 -21.02 -40.50 19.99
CA ILE A 51 -20.70 -39.11 19.66
C ILE A 51 -21.99 -38.31 19.54
N GLN A 52 -22.04 -37.24 20.33
CA GLN A 52 -23.12 -36.27 20.31
C GLN A 52 -22.53 -34.88 20.12
N VAL A 53 -23.18 -34.06 19.29
CA VAL A 53 -22.83 -32.65 19.14
C VAL A 53 -23.93 -31.82 19.78
N ILE A 54 -23.55 -30.89 20.64
CA ILE A 54 -24.44 -29.88 21.19
C ILE A 54 -23.91 -28.49 20.87
N VAL A 55 -24.77 -27.50 20.94
CA VAL A 55 -24.35 -26.10 20.86
C VAL A 55 -24.75 -25.38 22.14
N ARG A 56 -23.76 -24.85 22.86
CA ARG A 56 -23.95 -24.09 24.11
C ARG A 56 -23.88 -22.60 23.82
N VAL A 57 -24.94 -21.87 24.11
CA VAL A 57 -25.00 -20.41 23.93
C VAL A 57 -24.79 -19.73 25.27
N ASP A 58 -23.78 -18.88 25.36
CA ASP A 58 -23.45 -18.11 26.56
C ASP A 58 -24.37 -16.88 26.67
N ASP A 59 -25.56 -17.09 27.24
CA ASP A 59 -26.47 -15.99 27.59
C ASP A 59 -25.98 -15.28 28.87
N LYS A 60 -26.24 -13.95 28.99
CA LYS A 60 -25.75 -13.11 30.11
C LYS A 60 -26.24 -13.55 31.50
N GLN A 61 -27.23 -14.44 31.59
CA GLN A 61 -27.85 -14.92 32.82
C GLN A 61 -27.53 -16.40 33.09
N LYS A 62 -27.45 -17.26 32.07
CA LYS A 62 -27.05 -18.68 32.16
C LYS A 62 -26.77 -19.29 30.77
N PRO A 63 -25.75 -20.14 30.60
CA PRO A 63 -25.55 -20.90 29.36
C PRO A 63 -26.77 -21.78 29.03
N ARG A 64 -27.13 -21.87 27.75
CA ARG A 64 -28.21 -22.73 27.25
C ARG A 64 -27.68 -23.73 26.23
N ASP A 65 -28.00 -25.00 26.43
CA ASP A 65 -27.58 -26.08 25.53
C ASP A 65 -28.70 -26.42 24.53
N TYR A 66 -28.34 -26.42 23.25
CA TYR A 66 -29.19 -26.80 22.14
C TYR A 66 -28.74 -28.16 21.60
N GLN A 67 -29.67 -29.11 21.59
CA GLN A 67 -29.44 -30.42 21.02
C GLN A 67 -29.46 -30.34 19.50
N THR A 68 -28.51 -31.01 18.86
CA THR A 68 -28.45 -31.09 17.39
C THR A 68 -29.22 -32.28 16.87
N ASN A 69 -29.80 -32.13 15.68
CA ASN A 69 -30.37 -33.25 14.94
C ASN A 69 -29.24 -33.98 14.21
N LYS A 70 -29.20 -35.32 14.29
CA LYS A 70 -28.31 -36.13 13.47
C LYS A 70 -28.72 -36.04 11.99
N VAL A 71 -27.74 -35.92 11.10
CA VAL A 71 -27.92 -35.78 9.66
C VAL A 71 -27.08 -36.86 8.95
N GLN A 72 -27.67 -37.55 7.98
CA GLN A 72 -26.91 -38.50 7.16
C GLN A 72 -26.00 -37.77 6.18
N ARG A 73 -24.73 -38.20 6.10
CA ARG A 73 -23.70 -37.59 5.23
C ARG A 73 -22.97 -38.64 4.39
N PRO A 74 -23.66 -39.28 3.42
CA PRO A 74 -23.06 -40.29 2.55
C PRO A 74 -21.93 -39.71 1.67
N ASP A 75 -21.97 -38.41 1.38
CA ASP A 75 -20.93 -37.67 0.67
C ASP A 75 -19.60 -37.64 1.44
N VAL A 76 -19.66 -37.39 2.76
CA VAL A 76 -18.48 -37.37 3.63
C VAL A 76 -17.88 -38.77 3.76
N PHE A 77 -18.73 -39.79 3.94
CA PHE A 77 -18.30 -41.19 4.00
C PHE A 77 -17.59 -41.62 2.73
N LYS A 78 -18.21 -41.40 1.55
CA LYS A 78 -17.61 -41.74 0.26
C LYS A 78 -16.27 -41.03 0.04
N ALA A 79 -16.14 -39.78 0.48
CA ALA A 79 -14.93 -39.00 0.29
C ALA A 79 -13.80 -39.33 1.28
N LYS A 80 -14.12 -39.85 2.47
CA LYS A 80 -13.13 -40.06 3.57
C LYS A 80 -12.87 -41.52 3.91
N LEU A 81 -13.78 -42.43 3.55
CA LEU A 81 -13.76 -43.86 3.91
C LEU A 81 -14.24 -44.70 2.71
N SER A 82 -13.55 -44.57 1.57
CA SER A 82 -13.98 -45.12 0.26
C SER A 82 -13.99 -46.65 0.16
N ASP A 83 -13.36 -47.37 1.10
CA ASP A 83 -12.96 -48.77 0.89
C ASP A 83 -13.78 -49.80 1.69
N ILE A 84 -14.87 -49.39 2.37
CA ILE A 84 -15.65 -50.26 3.27
C ILE A 84 -17.16 -50.02 3.14
N GLU A 85 -17.95 -51.09 2.98
CA GLU A 85 -19.41 -51.06 3.10
C GLU A 85 -19.83 -51.00 4.58
N TYR A 86 -20.58 -49.97 4.92
CA TYR A 86 -21.02 -49.69 6.28
C TYR A 86 -22.57 -49.63 6.35
N PRO A 87 -23.19 -50.04 7.48
CA PRO A 87 -24.63 -49.87 7.69
C PRO A 87 -25.08 -48.40 7.58
N GLU A 88 -26.32 -48.13 7.13
CA GLU A 88 -26.83 -46.74 7.04
C GLU A 88 -26.79 -45.99 8.38
N SER A 89 -26.86 -46.72 9.51
CA SER A 89 -26.83 -46.14 10.86
C SER A 89 -25.53 -45.41 11.19
N VAL A 90 -24.39 -45.85 10.62
CA VAL A 90 -23.10 -45.18 10.84
C VAL A 90 -22.90 -43.97 9.93
N MET A 91 -23.75 -43.77 8.91
CA MET A 91 -23.71 -42.57 8.06
C MET A 91 -24.25 -41.30 8.74
N GLN A 92 -24.75 -41.41 9.98
CA GLN A 92 -25.28 -40.30 10.78
C GLN A 92 -24.20 -39.47 11.48
N VAL A 93 -23.17 -39.07 10.72
CA VAL A 93 -22.05 -38.25 11.22
C VAL A 93 -22.29 -36.74 11.10
N GLY A 94 -23.36 -36.35 10.41
CA GLY A 94 -23.76 -34.95 10.30
C GLY A 94 -24.55 -34.47 11.51
N PHE A 95 -24.52 -33.17 11.75
CA PHE A 95 -25.36 -32.51 12.75
C PHE A 95 -25.96 -31.22 12.19
N SER A 96 -27.13 -30.83 12.70
CA SER A 96 -27.72 -29.52 12.41
C SER A 96 -28.61 -29.01 13.54
N VAL A 97 -28.61 -27.70 13.76
CA VAL A 97 -29.50 -27.02 14.69
C VAL A 97 -29.75 -25.58 14.24
N ARG A 98 -30.96 -25.07 14.46
CA ARG A 98 -31.27 -23.64 14.29
C ARG A 98 -31.39 -22.98 15.65
N ILE A 99 -30.55 -21.99 15.91
CA ILE A 99 -30.49 -21.31 17.20
C ILE A 99 -31.02 -19.89 17.05
N PRO A 100 -31.99 -19.46 17.87
CA PRO A 100 -32.42 -18.07 17.90
C PRO A 100 -31.38 -17.20 18.59
N PHE A 101 -31.05 -16.07 17.96
CA PHE A 101 -30.17 -15.05 18.54
C PHE A 101 -30.91 -13.73 18.61
N SER A 102 -31.21 -13.25 19.81
CA SER A 102 -31.89 -11.95 20.02
C SER A 102 -30.96 -10.85 20.53
N LEU A 103 -29.76 -11.22 20.97
CA LEU A 103 -28.72 -10.35 21.52
C LEU A 103 -27.35 -10.88 21.11
N SER A 104 -26.33 -10.01 21.14
CA SER A 104 -24.95 -10.42 20.92
C SER A 104 -24.49 -11.43 21.99
N THR A 105 -23.93 -12.57 21.55
CA THR A 105 -23.56 -13.71 22.40
C THR A 105 -22.51 -14.58 21.71
N THR A 106 -21.93 -15.53 22.44
CA THR A 106 -21.03 -16.55 21.92
C THR A 106 -21.72 -17.92 22.00
N ALA A 107 -21.70 -18.66 20.90
CA ALA A 107 -22.15 -20.04 20.84
C ALA A 107 -20.93 -20.97 20.69
N SER A 108 -20.78 -21.92 21.60
CA SER A 108 -19.75 -22.94 21.55
C SER A 108 -20.30 -24.26 21.00
N ILE A 109 -19.67 -24.84 19.99
CA ILE A 109 -20.00 -26.21 19.55
C ILE A 109 -19.18 -27.17 20.39
N ILE A 110 -19.86 -28.10 21.06
CA ILE A 110 -19.27 -29.05 21.99
C ILE A 110 -19.54 -30.45 21.46
N ILE A 111 -18.48 -31.24 21.36
CA ILE A 111 -18.54 -32.67 21.04
C ILE A 111 -18.52 -33.42 22.37
N ILE A 112 -19.52 -34.25 22.61
CA ILE A 112 -19.58 -35.15 23.75
C ILE A 112 -19.20 -36.54 23.23
N LYS A 113 -18.18 -37.13 23.85
CA LYS A 113 -17.71 -38.47 23.54
C LYS A 113 -17.36 -39.20 24.82
N ASP A 114 -17.88 -40.42 25.00
CA ASP A 114 -17.67 -41.23 26.21
C ASP A 114 -17.99 -40.43 27.51
N GLY A 115 -19.00 -39.56 27.44
CA GLY A 115 -19.39 -38.65 28.53
C GLY A 115 -18.47 -37.45 28.78
N GLN A 116 -17.41 -37.25 28.00
CA GLN A 116 -16.50 -36.10 28.12
C GLN A 116 -16.86 -35.00 27.11
N GLU A 117 -16.88 -33.75 27.57
CA GLU A 117 -17.10 -32.57 26.73
C GLU A 117 -15.78 -32.07 26.13
N LEU A 118 -15.72 -32.02 24.79
CA LEU A 118 -14.67 -31.36 24.03
C LEU A 118 -15.26 -30.11 23.36
N THR A 119 -14.85 -28.93 23.80
CA THR A 119 -15.21 -27.68 23.10
C THR A 119 -14.45 -27.62 21.78
N TRP A 120 -15.19 -27.71 20.67
CA TRP A 120 -14.63 -27.77 19.34
C TRP A 120 -14.58 -26.38 18.68
N TYR A 121 -15.65 -25.59 18.80
CA TYR A 121 -15.78 -24.31 18.10
C TYR A 121 -16.37 -23.22 18.95
N LYS A 122 -16.04 -21.95 18.63
CA LYS A 122 -16.74 -20.76 19.12
C LYS A 122 -17.22 -19.89 17.95
N ILE A 123 -18.50 -19.56 17.98
CA ILE A 123 -19.20 -18.70 17.02
C ILE A 123 -19.64 -17.45 17.77
N ASN A 124 -19.13 -16.29 17.41
CA ASN A 124 -19.57 -15.03 17.96
C ASN A 124 -20.68 -14.45 17.10
N VAL A 125 -21.86 -14.27 17.70
CA VAL A 125 -23.01 -13.67 17.03
C VAL A 125 -23.20 -12.27 17.58
N VAL A 126 -23.18 -11.25 16.72
CA VAL A 126 -23.45 -9.86 17.08
C VAL A 126 -24.78 -9.43 16.47
N VAL A 127 -25.71 -9.00 17.31
CA VAL A 127 -27.07 -8.61 16.91
C VAL A 127 -27.23 -7.09 17.05
N ASP A 128 -27.67 -6.44 15.97
CA ASP A 128 -28.04 -5.01 15.90
C ASP A 128 -26.98 -4.01 16.44
N ASN A 129 -25.89 -3.81 15.68
CA ASN A 129 -24.91 -2.74 15.90
C ASN A 129 -24.97 -1.66 14.79
N HIS A 130 -24.13 -0.63 14.89
CA HIS A 130 -24.09 0.44 13.88
C HIS A 130 -23.72 -0.07 12.47
N LEU A 131 -22.90 -1.12 12.38
CA LEU A 131 -22.51 -1.73 11.12
C LEU A 131 -23.66 -2.55 10.49
N THR A 132 -24.46 -3.30 11.27
CA THR A 132 -25.66 -3.96 10.73
C THR A 132 -26.71 -2.93 10.29
N THR A 133 -26.81 -1.79 10.97
CA THR A 133 -27.68 -0.67 10.55
C THR A 133 -27.20 -0.05 9.24
N PHE A 134 -25.89 0.13 9.07
CA PHE A 134 -25.28 0.59 7.82
C PHE A 134 -25.57 -0.37 6.66
N ILE A 135 -25.43 -1.68 6.87
CA ILE A 135 -25.70 -2.68 5.84
C ILE A 135 -27.19 -2.68 5.45
N LYS A 136 -28.11 -2.59 6.41
CA LYS A 136 -29.55 -2.42 6.11
C LYS A 136 -29.80 -1.22 5.21
N LYS A 137 -29.08 -0.12 5.41
CA LYS A 137 -29.22 1.10 4.58
C LYS A 137 -28.69 0.88 3.16
N LEU A 138 -27.62 0.11 2.99
CA LEU A 138 -27.14 -0.26 1.65
C LEU A 138 -28.14 -1.16 0.91
N ASP A 139 -28.89 -1.99 1.64
CA ASP A 139 -29.94 -2.86 1.07
C ASP A 139 -31.26 -2.11 0.78
N LEU A 140 -31.59 -1.08 1.57
CA LEU A 140 -32.85 -0.32 1.51
C LEU A 140 -32.60 1.05 0.85
N SER A 141 -32.62 1.11 -0.47
CA SER A 141 -32.14 2.23 -1.28
C SER A 141 -32.87 3.58 -1.15
N ASN A 142 -33.78 3.82 -0.19
CA ASN A 142 -34.58 5.06 -0.16
C ASN A 142 -35.06 5.57 1.23
N GLU A 143 -34.63 5.00 2.36
CA GLU A 143 -35.07 5.51 3.67
C GLU A 143 -34.08 6.50 4.29
N LYS A 144 -34.55 7.74 4.54
CA LYS A 144 -33.82 8.70 5.39
C LYS A 144 -33.72 8.14 6.80
N PRO A 145 -32.52 8.03 7.38
CA PRO A 145 -32.37 7.41 8.69
C PRO A 145 -33.07 8.25 9.76
N THR A 146 -33.85 7.58 10.61
CA THR A 146 -34.41 8.16 11.84
C THR A 146 -33.37 8.27 12.97
N ASN A 147 -32.23 7.56 12.85
CA ASN A 147 -31.15 7.54 13.85
C ASN A 147 -29.79 7.96 13.25
N LYS A 148 -29.02 8.75 14.01
CA LYS A 148 -27.65 9.16 13.65
C LYS A 148 -26.72 7.95 13.70
N ILE A 149 -26.29 7.47 12.52
CA ILE A 149 -25.32 6.37 12.41
C ILE A 149 -23.93 6.92 12.81
N ASN A 150 -23.27 6.25 13.76
CA ASN A 150 -21.92 6.61 14.20
C ASN A 150 -20.88 5.89 13.34
N ILE A 151 -20.08 6.64 12.57
CA ILE A 151 -19.06 6.12 11.65
C ILE A 151 -17.94 5.40 12.39
N ASP A 152 -17.43 5.97 13.49
CA ASP A 152 -16.36 5.35 14.30
C ASP A 152 -16.79 3.98 14.83
N SER A 153 -18.07 3.84 15.18
CA SER A 153 -18.63 2.55 15.56
C SER A 153 -18.66 1.56 14.39
N ILE A 154 -18.97 1.99 13.16
CA ILE A 154 -18.92 1.10 11.98
C ILE A 154 -17.48 0.67 11.71
N VAL A 155 -16.54 1.61 11.73
CA VAL A 155 -15.10 1.34 11.53
C VAL A 155 -14.60 0.34 12.55
N SER A 156 -14.92 0.53 13.83
CA SER A 156 -14.51 -0.36 14.93
C SER A 156 -15.10 -1.76 14.82
N ASN A 157 -16.29 -1.89 14.22
CA ASN A 157 -16.95 -3.17 13.99
C ASN A 157 -16.58 -3.82 12.63
N THR A 158 -15.87 -3.11 11.75
CA THR A 158 -15.43 -3.64 10.46
C THR A 158 -14.21 -4.52 10.66
N LYS A 159 -14.25 -5.73 10.10
CA LYS A 159 -13.14 -6.68 10.18
C LYS A 159 -11.98 -6.20 9.31
N LEU A 160 -10.89 -5.83 9.95
CA LEU A 160 -9.64 -5.42 9.29
C LEU A 160 -8.75 -6.64 9.06
N ILE A 161 -8.43 -6.91 7.81
CA ILE A 161 -7.51 -7.99 7.43
C ILE A 161 -6.25 -7.35 6.86
N HIS A 162 -5.09 -7.71 7.39
CA HIS A 162 -3.80 -7.28 6.86
C HIS A 162 -3.18 -8.36 5.96
N SER A 163 -2.38 -7.94 4.99
CA SER A 163 -1.69 -8.83 4.04
C SER A 163 -0.93 -9.99 4.71
N HIS A 164 -0.20 -9.72 5.80
CA HIS A 164 0.56 -10.74 6.55
C HIS A 164 -0.31 -11.74 7.33
N ASN A 165 -1.58 -11.41 7.57
CA ASN A 165 -2.52 -12.29 8.29
C ASN A 165 -3.47 -13.05 7.37
N PHE A 166 -3.34 -12.87 6.05
CA PHE A 166 -4.32 -13.37 5.10
C PHE A 166 -4.43 -14.90 5.08
N GLU A 167 -3.31 -15.63 5.17
CA GLU A 167 -3.33 -17.10 5.14
C GLU A 167 -4.01 -17.71 6.37
N PHE A 168 -4.07 -16.97 7.48
CA PHE A 168 -4.80 -17.38 8.69
C PHE A 168 -6.29 -17.04 8.64
N TYR A 169 -6.76 -16.45 7.52
CA TYR A 169 -8.15 -16.08 7.36
C TYR A 169 -8.98 -17.22 6.79
N HIS A 170 -10.19 -17.41 7.32
CA HIS A 170 -11.05 -18.54 6.99
C HIS A 170 -11.49 -18.58 5.52
N PRO A 171 -11.51 -19.78 4.91
CA PRO A 171 -12.15 -19.98 3.61
C PRO A 171 -13.58 -19.44 3.62
N SER A 172 -13.85 -18.51 2.72
CA SER A 172 -15.13 -17.86 2.49
C SER A 172 -15.17 -17.36 1.06
N ILE A 173 -16.35 -16.96 0.57
CA ILE A 173 -16.47 -16.37 -0.76
C ILE A 173 -15.56 -15.13 -0.91
N ILE A 174 -15.45 -14.32 0.14
CA ILE A 174 -14.56 -13.14 0.17
C ILE A 174 -13.09 -13.55 0.22
N HIS A 175 -12.73 -14.59 0.97
CA HIS A 175 -11.36 -15.10 0.96
C HIS A 175 -10.97 -15.64 -0.42
N SER A 176 -11.86 -16.35 -1.11
CA SER A 176 -11.64 -16.83 -2.47
C SER A 176 -11.47 -15.67 -3.45
N HIS A 177 -12.37 -14.67 -3.39
CA HIS A 177 -12.28 -13.47 -4.22
C HIS A 177 -10.98 -12.67 -3.95
N LEU A 178 -10.60 -12.49 -2.69
CA LEU A 178 -9.33 -11.85 -2.32
C LEU A 178 -8.11 -12.64 -2.80
N LYS A 179 -8.14 -13.98 -2.82
CA LYS A 179 -7.05 -14.80 -3.41
C LYS A 179 -6.86 -14.47 -4.89
N LYS A 180 -7.95 -14.32 -5.65
CA LYS A 180 -7.93 -13.93 -7.06
C LYS A 180 -7.33 -12.53 -7.24
N ILE A 181 -7.75 -11.55 -6.41
CA ILE A 181 -7.17 -10.20 -6.39
C ILE A 181 -5.68 -10.22 -6.08
N ARG A 182 -5.25 -10.91 -5.00
CA ARG A 182 -3.82 -11.00 -4.63
C ARG A 182 -2.99 -11.60 -5.76
N LYS A 183 -3.51 -12.64 -6.41
CA LYS A 183 -2.87 -13.27 -7.58
C LYS A 183 -2.71 -12.25 -8.72
N ALA A 184 -3.77 -11.52 -9.06
CA ALA A 184 -3.76 -10.49 -10.10
C ALA A 184 -2.79 -9.33 -9.79
N VAL A 185 -2.64 -8.95 -8.52
CA VAL A 185 -1.68 -7.92 -8.11
C VAL A 185 -0.24 -8.45 -8.21
N SER A 186 0.02 -9.66 -7.72
CA SER A 186 1.36 -10.25 -7.69
C SER A 186 2.00 -10.51 -9.06
N ASN A 187 1.18 -10.69 -10.10
CA ASN A 187 1.64 -10.96 -11.47
C ASN A 187 1.43 -9.77 -12.42
N ASP A 188 1.24 -8.56 -11.86
CA ASP A 188 0.94 -7.31 -12.55
C ASP A 188 -0.36 -7.27 -13.37
N GLU A 189 -1.14 -8.34 -13.40
CA GLU A 189 -2.33 -8.43 -14.23
C GLU A 189 -3.37 -7.39 -13.86
N PHE A 190 -3.51 -7.08 -12.57
CA PHE A 190 -4.52 -6.15 -12.09
C PHE A 190 -4.36 -4.75 -12.69
N ILE A 191 -3.16 -4.16 -12.57
CA ILE A 191 -2.87 -2.83 -13.12
C ILE A 191 -2.94 -2.80 -14.65
N VAL A 192 -2.47 -3.86 -15.30
CA VAL A 192 -2.52 -3.97 -16.77
C VAL A 192 -3.95 -4.10 -17.28
N SER A 193 -4.80 -4.85 -16.56
CA SER A 193 -6.21 -5.06 -16.94
C SER A 193 -7.05 -3.81 -16.68
N LEU A 194 -6.79 -3.07 -15.61
CA LEU A 194 -7.33 -1.72 -15.40
C LEU A 194 -6.97 -0.78 -16.55
N TYR A 195 -5.72 -0.83 -17.03
CA TYR A 195 -5.29 -0.03 -18.17
C TYR A 195 -6.00 -0.44 -19.47
N LYS A 196 -6.14 -1.74 -19.71
CA LYS A 196 -6.76 -2.29 -20.93
C LYS A 196 -8.29 -2.26 -20.94
N SER A 197 -8.92 -1.98 -19.81
CA SER A 197 -10.38 -2.06 -19.64
C SER A 197 -11.15 -1.28 -20.70
N LYS A 198 -12.29 -1.83 -21.13
CA LYS A 198 -13.20 -1.18 -22.09
C LYS A 198 -14.61 -1.24 -21.55
N ASN A 199 -15.34 -0.13 -21.65
CA ASN A 199 -16.72 -0.03 -21.15
C ASN A 199 -16.87 -0.52 -19.69
N GLY A 200 -15.89 -0.20 -18.84
CA GLY A 200 -15.87 -0.64 -17.45
C GLY A 200 -15.54 -2.11 -17.22
N GLN A 201 -15.37 -2.95 -18.24
CA GLN A 201 -15.06 -4.38 -18.05
C GLN A 201 -13.56 -4.60 -17.83
N ILE A 202 -13.21 -5.36 -16.78
CA ILE A 202 -11.85 -5.72 -16.41
C ILE A 202 -11.69 -7.24 -16.37
N ASP A 203 -10.85 -7.76 -17.25
CA ASP A 203 -10.60 -9.20 -17.40
C ASP A 203 -9.18 -9.57 -16.96
N CYS A 204 -9.03 -10.17 -15.78
CA CYS A 204 -7.75 -10.72 -15.30
C CYS A 204 -7.71 -12.23 -15.52
N VAL A 205 -7.46 -12.64 -16.77
CA VAL A 205 -7.57 -14.03 -17.23
C VAL A 205 -6.68 -15.00 -16.44
N ARG A 206 -5.42 -14.64 -16.14
CA ARG A 206 -4.48 -15.53 -15.43
C ARG A 206 -4.87 -15.72 -13.97
N SER A 207 -5.60 -14.77 -13.40
CA SER A 207 -5.98 -14.74 -11.99
C SER A 207 -7.44 -15.13 -11.74
N ASP A 208 -8.20 -15.39 -12.80
CA ASP A 208 -9.62 -15.73 -12.75
C ASP A 208 -10.44 -14.65 -12.02
N LEU A 209 -10.09 -13.38 -12.26
CA LEU A 209 -10.76 -12.22 -11.68
C LEU A 209 -11.33 -11.35 -12.79
N ASN A 210 -12.63 -11.43 -12.99
CA ASN A 210 -13.35 -10.56 -13.90
C ASN A 210 -14.34 -9.71 -13.11
N PHE A 211 -14.42 -8.43 -13.42
CA PHE A 211 -15.34 -7.52 -12.76
C PHE A 211 -15.65 -6.30 -13.62
N GLU A 212 -16.77 -5.67 -13.32
CA GLU A 212 -17.18 -4.39 -13.87
C GLU A 212 -16.79 -3.26 -12.91
N LEU A 213 -16.20 -2.21 -13.46
CA LEU A 213 -16.00 -0.90 -12.83
C LEU A 213 -17.25 -0.05 -13.07
N CYS A 214 -18.06 0.12 -12.03
CA CYS A 214 -19.33 0.83 -12.10
C CYS A 214 -19.16 2.35 -12.07
N SER A 215 -18.27 2.82 -11.19
CA SER A 215 -17.93 4.24 -11.03
C SER A 215 -16.59 4.43 -10.31
N SER A 216 -16.11 5.68 -10.26
CA SER A 216 -14.96 6.07 -9.43
C SER A 216 -15.26 7.34 -8.66
N LYS A 217 -14.63 7.49 -7.49
CA LYS A 217 -14.63 8.75 -6.74
C LYS A 217 -13.24 9.07 -6.22
N SER A 218 -12.76 10.26 -6.55
CA SER A 218 -11.50 10.81 -6.07
C SER A 218 -11.73 11.76 -4.91
N LEU A 219 -10.83 11.72 -3.94
CA LEU A 219 -10.78 12.66 -2.83
C LEU A 219 -9.34 12.94 -2.46
N ASN A 220 -8.88 14.15 -2.77
CA ASN A 220 -7.47 14.52 -2.67
C ASN A 220 -6.59 13.54 -3.46
N ASP A 221 -5.56 12.97 -2.85
CA ASP A 221 -4.65 12.00 -3.45
C ASP A 221 -5.17 10.55 -3.45
N HIS A 222 -6.40 10.31 -2.98
CA HIS A 222 -7.07 9.01 -2.98
C HIS A 222 -8.06 8.88 -4.12
N ASN A 223 -8.25 7.66 -4.60
CA ASN A 223 -9.30 7.28 -5.53
C ASN A 223 -9.96 5.97 -5.10
N PHE A 224 -11.27 5.88 -5.29
CA PHE A 224 -12.08 4.72 -4.92
C PHE A 224 -12.79 4.21 -6.16
N LEU A 225 -12.52 2.96 -6.55
CA LEU A 225 -13.21 2.30 -7.65
C LEU A 225 -14.33 1.45 -7.07
N PHE A 226 -15.55 1.66 -7.54
CA PHE A 226 -16.71 0.87 -7.14
C PHE A 226 -16.93 -0.22 -8.17
N CYS A 227 -16.85 -1.46 -7.73
CA CYS A 227 -16.79 -2.61 -8.61
C CYS A 227 -17.85 -3.65 -8.25
N CYS A 228 -18.26 -4.44 -9.24
CA CYS A 228 -19.10 -5.61 -9.09
C CYS A 228 -18.52 -6.78 -9.89
N ASP A 229 -18.34 -7.95 -9.27
CA ASP A 229 -17.90 -9.15 -10.00
C ASP A 229 -19.06 -9.86 -10.72
N GLU A 230 -18.75 -10.86 -11.55
CA GLU A 230 -19.75 -11.65 -12.29
C GLU A 230 -20.74 -12.42 -11.37
N SER A 231 -20.38 -12.63 -10.10
CA SER A 231 -21.21 -13.28 -9.09
C SER A 231 -22.07 -12.28 -8.29
N GLY A 232 -22.03 -11.00 -8.64
CA GLY A 232 -22.75 -9.93 -7.93
C GLY A 232 -22.08 -9.47 -6.63
N ILE A 233 -20.79 -9.79 -6.43
CA ILE A 233 -20.03 -9.31 -5.27
C ILE A 233 -19.64 -7.86 -5.52
N GLU A 234 -20.26 -6.96 -4.77
CA GLU A 234 -19.87 -5.55 -4.70
C GLU A 234 -18.64 -5.36 -3.81
N PHE A 235 -17.64 -4.64 -4.33
CA PHE A 235 -16.43 -4.28 -3.59
C PHE A 235 -15.86 -2.93 -4.05
N ILE A 236 -15.09 -2.30 -3.17
CA ILE A 236 -14.44 -1.02 -3.44
C ILE A 236 -12.95 -1.21 -3.43
N VAL A 237 -12.28 -0.85 -4.52
CA VAL A 237 -10.82 -0.78 -4.58
C VAL A 237 -10.40 0.61 -4.12
N HIS A 238 -9.71 0.67 -2.98
CA HIS A 238 -9.09 1.89 -2.48
C HIS A 238 -7.69 2.03 -3.10
N GLN A 239 -7.46 3.14 -3.78
CA GLN A 239 -6.20 3.50 -4.42
C GLN A 239 -5.64 4.75 -3.75
N HIS A 240 -4.38 4.69 -3.29
CA HIS A 240 -3.71 5.83 -2.67
C HIS A 240 -2.32 6.04 -3.28
N VAL A 241 -1.41 5.11 -3.03
CA VAL A 241 -0.05 5.14 -3.56
C VAL A 241 0.06 4.23 -4.79
N THR A 242 -0.70 3.14 -4.78
CA THR A 242 -0.72 2.10 -5.81
C THR A 242 -2.06 2.05 -6.54
N SER A 243 -2.19 1.13 -7.49
CA SER A 243 -3.48 0.84 -8.14
C SER A 243 -4.45 0.08 -7.22
N ILE A 244 -4.00 -0.39 -6.06
CA ILE A 244 -4.81 -1.11 -5.06
C ILE A 244 -4.08 -1.16 -3.71
N ASP A 245 -4.42 -0.21 -2.84
CA ASP A 245 -3.91 -0.12 -1.47
C ASP A 245 -4.81 -0.90 -0.50
N GLY A 246 -6.10 -1.02 -0.81
CA GLY A 246 -7.03 -1.86 -0.05
C GLY A 246 -8.29 -2.24 -0.81
N VAL A 247 -9.05 -3.18 -0.25
CA VAL A 247 -10.33 -3.63 -0.79
C VAL A 247 -11.37 -3.64 0.32
N TYR A 248 -12.47 -2.93 0.14
CA TYR A 248 -13.59 -2.93 1.07
C TYR A 248 -14.78 -3.69 0.51
N TYR A 249 -15.35 -4.60 1.31
CA TYR A 249 -16.59 -5.31 1.02
C TYR A 249 -17.68 -4.78 1.95
N PRO A 250 -18.44 -3.73 1.55
CA PRO A 250 -19.32 -3.02 2.46
C PRO A 250 -20.41 -3.92 3.06
N ARG A 251 -21.09 -4.73 2.23
CA ARG A 251 -22.14 -5.67 2.68
C ARG A 251 -21.60 -6.83 3.52
N LYS A 252 -20.29 -7.02 3.57
CA LYS A 252 -19.62 -8.04 4.38
C LYS A 252 -18.86 -7.47 5.57
N GLY A 253 -18.78 -6.15 5.70
CA GLY A 253 -18.06 -5.50 6.81
C GLY A 253 -16.60 -5.92 6.89
N ILE A 254 -15.94 -6.15 5.75
CA ILE A 254 -14.54 -6.59 5.67
C ILE A 254 -13.73 -5.56 4.89
N TYR A 255 -12.63 -5.09 5.48
CA TYR A 255 -11.63 -4.28 4.79
C TYR A 255 -10.28 -5.01 4.77
N TYR A 256 -9.79 -5.31 3.57
CA TYR A 256 -8.48 -5.89 3.35
C TYR A 256 -7.47 -4.79 3.01
N SER A 257 -6.45 -4.61 3.84
CA SER A 257 -5.36 -3.67 3.62
C SER A 257 -4.18 -4.38 2.97
N LEU A 258 -3.87 -4.04 1.72
CA LEU A 258 -2.68 -4.52 1.02
C LEU A 258 -1.46 -3.72 1.48
N CYS A 259 -1.54 -2.40 1.36
CA CYS A 259 -0.52 -1.45 1.76
C CYS A 259 -1.18 -0.11 2.12
N HIS A 260 -0.57 0.68 3.01
CA HIS A 260 -1.00 2.05 3.38
C HIS A 260 -2.46 2.25 3.86
N GLY A 261 -3.27 1.18 4.01
CA GLY A 261 -4.64 1.28 4.51
C GLY A 261 -4.70 1.69 5.99
N SER A 262 -5.62 2.60 6.32
CA SER A 262 -5.86 3.05 7.69
C SER A 262 -7.35 3.10 8.02
N GLN A 263 -7.69 3.03 9.30
CA GLN A 263 -9.07 3.17 9.80
C GLN A 263 -9.71 4.49 9.37
N ASN A 264 -8.93 5.59 9.34
CA ASN A 264 -9.40 6.89 8.88
C ASN A 264 -9.88 6.85 7.42
N ARG A 265 -9.27 6.03 6.57
CA ARG A 265 -9.69 5.89 5.16
C ARG A 265 -10.95 5.05 5.02
N LEU A 266 -11.08 4.02 5.84
CA LEU A 266 -12.33 3.28 5.94
C LEU A 266 -13.49 4.18 6.37
N ALA A 267 -13.27 5.09 7.34
CA ALA A 267 -14.26 6.08 7.75
C ALA A 267 -14.75 6.94 6.57
N THR A 268 -13.82 7.46 5.76
CA THR A 268 -14.14 8.23 4.55
C THR A 268 -14.98 7.43 3.55
N ILE A 269 -14.64 6.16 3.30
CA ILE A 269 -15.43 5.30 2.40
C ILE A 269 -16.85 5.11 2.93
N ILE A 270 -17.00 4.89 4.24
CA ILE A 270 -18.30 4.74 4.90
C ILE A 270 -19.11 6.04 4.81
N GLU A 271 -18.49 7.20 5.02
CA GLU A 271 -19.14 8.51 4.85
C GLU A 271 -19.68 8.70 3.43
N MET A 272 -18.88 8.36 2.41
CA MET A 272 -19.30 8.43 1.01
C MET A 272 -20.53 7.55 0.77
N LEU A 273 -20.48 6.28 1.18
CA LEU A 273 -21.60 5.34 1.05
C LEU A 273 -22.85 5.75 1.84
N LEU A 274 -22.68 6.47 2.95
CA LEU A 274 -23.79 7.02 3.71
C LEU A 274 -24.40 8.25 3.03
N SER A 275 -23.61 9.02 2.29
CA SER A 275 -24.08 10.20 1.56
C SER A 275 -24.81 9.83 0.26
N GLU A 276 -24.32 8.80 -0.43
CA GLU A 276 -24.79 8.38 -1.74
C GLU A 276 -24.47 6.88 -1.91
N ASN A 277 -25.46 6.08 -2.34
CA ASN A 277 -25.34 4.61 -2.43
C ASN A 277 -25.47 4.06 -3.85
N ASN A 278 -25.65 4.92 -4.85
CA ASN A 278 -25.78 4.55 -6.28
C ASN A 278 -24.41 4.29 -6.94
N TYR A 279 -23.29 4.36 -6.22
CA TYR A 279 -21.95 4.19 -6.82
C TYR A 279 -21.72 2.80 -7.45
N PHE A 280 -22.47 1.79 -7.03
CA PHE A 280 -22.45 0.44 -7.64
C PHE A 280 -23.38 0.30 -8.85
N GLU A 281 -24.19 1.33 -9.15
CA GLU A 281 -24.96 1.37 -10.39
C GLU A 281 -24.02 1.77 -11.53
N PRO A 282 -23.97 1.03 -12.65
CA PRO A 282 -23.13 1.38 -13.79
C PRO A 282 -23.46 2.78 -14.30
N THR A 283 -22.52 3.71 -14.13
CA THR A 283 -22.65 5.04 -14.73
C THR A 283 -22.30 4.97 -16.20
N LYS A 284 -22.99 5.75 -17.05
CA LYS A 284 -22.62 5.89 -18.45
C LYS A 284 -21.24 6.55 -18.52
N THR A 285 -20.21 5.73 -18.58
CA THR A 285 -18.82 6.20 -18.62
C THR A 285 -18.61 6.90 -19.97
N GLU A 286 -18.47 8.23 -19.94
CA GLU A 286 -18.14 8.97 -21.15
C GLU A 286 -16.67 8.76 -21.50
N GLN A 287 -15.82 8.70 -20.47
CA GLN A 287 -14.39 8.61 -20.67
C GLN A 287 -13.65 7.98 -19.48
N LYS A 288 -12.65 7.15 -19.80
CA LYS A 288 -11.67 6.62 -18.83
C LYS A 288 -10.43 7.51 -18.82
N ALA A 289 -9.95 7.83 -17.63
CA ALA A 289 -8.76 8.65 -17.41
C ALA A 289 -7.87 8.04 -16.32
N PHE A 290 -6.57 8.34 -16.37
CA PHE A 290 -5.61 7.82 -15.40
C PHE A 290 -5.01 8.91 -14.53
N LEU A 291 -4.98 8.65 -13.23
CA LEU A 291 -4.31 9.49 -12.25
C LEU A 291 -2.91 8.96 -11.99
N ILE A 292 -1.89 9.80 -12.16
CA ILE A 292 -0.52 9.48 -11.80
C ILE A 292 -0.02 10.58 -10.86
N GLY A 293 0.37 10.19 -9.65
CA GLY A 293 1.18 11.03 -8.79
C GLY A 293 0.81 10.96 -7.31
N HIS A 294 1.71 11.49 -6.49
CA HIS A 294 1.59 11.51 -5.04
C HIS A 294 2.38 12.72 -4.51
N GLY A 295 1.98 13.32 -3.40
CA GLY A 295 2.67 14.51 -2.83
C GLY A 295 4.03 14.22 -2.18
N ARG A 296 4.57 13.00 -2.36
CA ARG A 296 5.90 12.60 -1.88
C ARG A 296 6.70 12.09 -3.08
N PRO A 297 7.89 12.65 -3.37
CA PRO A 297 8.68 12.29 -4.54
C PRO A 297 8.93 10.78 -4.68
N TYR A 298 9.26 10.11 -3.56
CA TYR A 298 9.54 8.68 -3.59
C TYR A 298 8.34 7.85 -4.08
N HIS A 299 7.13 8.13 -3.56
CA HIS A 299 5.92 7.43 -3.98
C HIS A 299 5.52 7.75 -5.41
N PHE A 300 5.77 8.99 -5.86
CA PHE A 300 5.60 9.31 -7.27
C PHE A 300 6.51 8.45 -8.15
N MET A 301 7.80 8.34 -7.80
CA MET A 301 8.80 7.66 -8.62
C MET A 301 8.74 6.13 -8.56
N TYR A 302 8.59 5.53 -7.38
CA TYR A 302 8.71 4.08 -7.24
C TYR A 302 7.40 3.34 -7.06
N ASP A 303 6.30 4.04 -6.79
CA ASP A 303 4.97 3.44 -6.85
C ASP A 303 4.26 3.85 -8.15
N GLY A 304 4.08 5.16 -8.38
CA GLY A 304 3.37 5.69 -9.55
C GLY A 304 4.04 5.40 -10.89
N MET A 305 5.26 5.90 -11.09
CA MET A 305 6.01 5.70 -12.34
C MET A 305 6.37 4.23 -12.59
N LEU A 306 6.58 3.42 -11.54
CA LEU A 306 6.75 1.98 -11.66
C LEU A 306 5.47 1.28 -12.15
N GLY A 307 4.30 1.77 -11.73
CA GLY A 307 3.02 1.33 -12.29
C GLY A 307 2.94 1.59 -13.79
N LEU A 308 3.39 2.77 -14.23
CA LEU A 308 3.43 3.11 -15.65
C LEU A 308 4.46 2.26 -16.43
N GLU A 309 5.65 2.00 -15.86
CA GLU A 309 6.64 1.08 -16.43
C GLU A 309 6.06 -0.33 -16.58
N THR A 310 5.33 -0.78 -15.57
CA THR A 310 4.68 -2.09 -15.56
C THR A 310 3.64 -2.20 -16.68
N ILE A 311 2.82 -1.16 -16.87
CA ILE A 311 1.89 -1.09 -18.00
C ILE A 311 2.67 -1.14 -19.31
N HIS A 312 3.62 -0.21 -19.52
CA HIS A 312 4.41 -0.12 -20.74
C HIS A 312 5.12 -1.42 -21.08
N HIS A 313 5.68 -2.12 -20.09
CA HIS A 313 6.33 -3.41 -20.27
C HIS A 313 5.40 -4.45 -20.94
N HIS A 314 4.12 -4.44 -20.55
CA HIS A 314 3.10 -5.39 -21.02
C HIS A 314 2.39 -4.94 -22.31
N VAL A 315 2.16 -3.64 -22.49
CA VAL A 315 1.43 -3.11 -23.66
C VAL A 315 2.34 -2.63 -24.79
N LYS A 316 3.64 -2.47 -24.53
CA LYS A 316 4.70 -2.00 -25.43
C LYS A 316 4.61 -0.55 -25.87
N GLU A 317 3.42 -0.03 -26.10
CA GLU A 317 3.17 1.39 -26.38
C GLU A 317 1.98 1.90 -25.58
N ILE A 318 2.10 3.13 -25.08
CA ILE A 318 1.00 3.85 -24.45
C ILE A 318 0.30 4.66 -25.54
N ASP A 319 -0.98 4.38 -25.76
CA ASP A 319 -1.81 5.06 -26.75
C ASP A 319 -1.86 6.57 -26.48
N ALA A 320 -1.71 7.36 -27.56
CA ALA A 320 -1.71 8.81 -27.52
C ALA A 320 -3.06 9.39 -27.06
N ASP A 321 -4.17 8.68 -27.29
CA ASP A 321 -5.51 9.11 -26.89
C ASP A 321 -5.78 8.88 -25.39
N VAL A 322 -4.86 8.20 -24.68
CA VAL A 322 -4.97 8.01 -23.23
C VAL A 322 -4.79 9.33 -22.51
N ARG A 323 -5.77 9.69 -21.68
CA ARG A 323 -5.71 10.88 -20.85
C ARG A 323 -5.09 10.58 -19.50
N PHE A 324 -4.00 11.28 -19.22
CA PHE A 324 -3.36 11.29 -17.92
C PHE A 324 -3.62 12.62 -17.22
N TYR A 325 -3.87 12.53 -15.93
CA TYR A 325 -4.04 13.67 -15.04
C TYR A 325 -3.15 13.51 -13.81
N THR A 326 -2.65 14.63 -13.32
CA THR A 326 -1.89 14.70 -12.08
C THR A 326 -2.36 15.90 -11.27
N LEU A 327 -2.53 15.71 -9.96
CA LEU A 327 -2.78 16.85 -9.09
C LEU A 327 -1.57 17.78 -9.09
N GLU A 328 -1.76 19.10 -9.16
CA GLU A 328 -0.67 20.09 -9.25
C GLU A 328 0.47 19.85 -8.24
N SER A 329 0.13 19.56 -6.96
CA SER A 329 1.09 19.29 -5.89
C SER A 329 1.79 17.92 -5.96
N ASN A 330 1.44 17.10 -6.94
CA ASN A 330 1.78 15.68 -7.02
C ASN A 330 2.55 15.32 -8.30
N ALA A 331 2.96 16.32 -9.10
CA ALA A 331 3.73 16.11 -10.33
C ALA A 331 5.19 16.48 -10.12
N PHE A 332 6.13 15.54 -10.23
CA PHE A 332 7.57 15.89 -10.13
C PHE A 332 8.32 15.82 -11.47
N ILE A 333 7.76 15.07 -12.42
CA ILE A 333 8.12 15.01 -13.84
C ILE A 333 6.84 14.75 -14.64
N ASP A 334 6.86 15.02 -15.94
CA ASP A 334 5.75 14.72 -16.83
C ASP A 334 5.76 13.22 -17.16
N ALA A 335 5.04 12.45 -16.35
CA ALA A 335 5.12 10.99 -16.34
C ALA A 335 4.86 10.34 -17.72
N PRO A 336 3.78 10.68 -18.46
CA PRO A 336 3.54 10.14 -19.80
C PRO A 336 4.66 10.47 -20.80
N LYS A 337 5.24 11.68 -20.71
CA LYS A 337 6.27 12.15 -21.63
C LYS A 337 7.57 11.35 -21.56
N VAL A 338 7.85 10.70 -20.43
CA VAL A 338 8.96 9.75 -20.26
C VAL A 338 8.81 8.52 -21.17
N TYR A 339 7.58 8.15 -21.53
CA TYR A 339 7.29 6.97 -22.35
C TYR A 339 6.88 7.33 -23.78
N ASN A 340 6.24 8.48 -23.98
CA ASN A 340 5.82 8.97 -25.28
C ASN A 340 6.00 10.50 -25.34
N PRO A 341 7.00 11.02 -26.09
CA PRO A 341 7.29 12.45 -26.16
C PRO A 341 6.13 13.33 -26.68
N LYS A 342 5.14 12.73 -27.34
CA LYS A 342 3.95 13.42 -27.86
C LYS A 342 2.80 13.48 -26.85
N GLN A 343 2.95 12.84 -25.69
CA GLN A 343 1.93 12.76 -24.65
C GLN A 343 2.35 13.58 -23.44
N GLU A 344 1.38 14.21 -22.80
CA GLU A 344 1.60 15.07 -21.62
C GLU A 344 0.49 14.80 -20.60
N ALA A 345 0.83 14.93 -19.32
CA ALA A 345 -0.16 14.91 -18.25
C ALA A 345 -0.88 16.26 -18.14
N ASN A 346 -2.19 16.22 -17.85
CA ASN A 346 -2.96 17.40 -17.50
C ASN A 346 -2.82 17.67 -16.00
N PHE A 347 -2.25 18.82 -15.63
CA PHE A 347 -2.16 19.25 -14.24
C PHE A 347 -3.47 19.90 -13.80
N ILE A 348 -4.08 19.36 -12.75
CA ILE A 348 -5.40 19.79 -12.27
C ILE A 348 -5.41 19.96 -10.75
N ASN A 349 -6.34 20.77 -10.25
CA ASN A 349 -6.64 20.85 -8.82
C ASN A 349 -7.85 19.95 -8.46
N ASN A 350 -8.16 19.83 -7.17
CA ASN A 350 -9.27 18.99 -6.70
C ASN A 350 -10.66 19.45 -7.20
N LYS A 351 -10.86 20.74 -7.48
CA LYS A 351 -12.14 21.25 -8.00
C LYS A 351 -12.33 20.79 -9.44
N ASP A 352 -11.29 20.89 -10.25
CA ASP A 352 -11.31 20.39 -11.63
C ASP A 352 -11.49 18.87 -11.69
N LEU A 353 -10.82 18.14 -10.80
CA LEU A 353 -11.01 16.70 -10.67
C LEU A 353 -12.48 16.35 -10.39
N THR A 354 -13.10 17.03 -9.41
CA THR A 354 -14.51 16.83 -9.06
C THR A 354 -15.45 17.17 -10.22
N ARG A 355 -15.16 18.25 -10.95
CA ARG A 355 -15.95 18.65 -12.13
C ARG A 355 -15.87 17.60 -13.24
N LEU A 356 -14.67 17.09 -13.54
CA LEU A 356 -14.48 16.05 -14.56
C LEU A 356 -15.22 14.75 -14.18
N GLU A 357 -15.26 14.38 -12.90
CA GLU A 357 -16.07 13.24 -12.42
C GLU A 357 -17.56 13.46 -12.69
N GLN A 358 -18.08 14.66 -12.42
CA GLN A 358 -19.47 15.03 -12.68
C GLN A 358 -19.81 15.04 -14.17
N GLU A 359 -18.81 15.31 -15.03
CA GLU A 359 -18.90 15.21 -16.49
C GLU A 359 -18.78 13.76 -17.00
N GLY A 360 -18.73 12.75 -16.11
CA GLY A 360 -18.74 11.33 -16.48
C GLY A 360 -17.36 10.71 -16.73
N ASN A 361 -16.28 11.36 -16.28
CA ASN A 361 -14.94 10.76 -16.30
C ASN A 361 -14.80 9.75 -15.15
N VAL A 362 -14.31 8.56 -15.50
CA VAL A 362 -13.90 7.55 -14.54
C VAL A 362 -12.38 7.58 -14.40
N PHE A 363 -11.91 7.86 -13.19
CA PHE A 363 -10.50 7.95 -12.87
C PHE A 363 -9.98 6.63 -12.30
N ILE A 364 -8.82 6.20 -12.80
CA ILE A 364 -8.08 5.06 -12.29
C ILE A 364 -6.70 5.54 -11.89
N LYS A 365 -6.35 5.37 -10.62
CA LYS A 365 -4.99 5.66 -10.16
C LYS A 365 -4.05 4.53 -10.56
N ILE A 366 -2.90 4.90 -11.12
CA ILE A 366 -1.83 3.99 -11.52
C ILE A 366 -0.75 4.01 -10.44
N GLY A 367 -0.38 2.82 -9.98
CA GLY A 367 0.84 2.57 -9.22
C GLY A 367 1.06 1.09 -8.98
N ALA A 368 2.32 0.67 -8.85
CA ALA A 368 2.70 -0.71 -8.64
C ALA A 368 2.99 -1.00 -7.16
N LEU A 369 2.59 -2.18 -6.69
CA LEU A 369 2.93 -2.68 -5.37
C LEU A 369 4.13 -3.62 -5.50
N PHE A 370 5.24 -3.31 -4.82
CA PHE A 370 6.42 -4.18 -4.77
C PHE A 370 6.79 -4.63 -3.35
N GLY A 371 6.29 -3.95 -2.30
CA GLY A 371 6.42 -4.39 -0.90
C GLY A 371 7.84 -4.78 -0.49
N SER A 372 7.99 -5.88 0.26
CA SER A 372 9.29 -6.47 0.62
C SER A 372 10.05 -7.10 -0.55
N GLY A 373 9.43 -7.19 -1.73
CA GLY A 373 9.99 -7.75 -2.97
C GLY A 373 10.97 -6.83 -3.68
N ALA A 374 11.32 -5.68 -3.09
CA ALA A 374 12.32 -4.75 -3.64
C ALA A 374 13.68 -5.40 -3.98
N LYS A 375 14.01 -6.53 -3.34
CA LYS A 375 15.24 -7.30 -3.58
C LYS A 375 15.08 -8.41 -4.63
N GLU A 376 13.87 -8.67 -5.11
CA GLU A 376 13.63 -9.71 -6.11
C GLU A 376 14.23 -9.27 -7.46
N PRO A 377 14.97 -10.15 -8.17
CA PRO A 377 15.63 -9.79 -9.42
C PRO A 377 14.69 -9.21 -10.48
N ALA A 378 13.47 -9.75 -10.58
CA ALA A 378 12.46 -9.28 -11.53
C ALA A 378 11.99 -7.85 -11.22
N ILE A 379 11.91 -7.48 -9.95
CA ILE A 379 11.52 -6.14 -9.50
C ILE A 379 12.70 -5.17 -9.70
N ILE A 380 13.93 -5.60 -9.40
CA ILE A 380 15.15 -4.82 -9.66
C ILE A 380 15.27 -4.47 -11.15
N ASP A 381 15.05 -5.42 -12.05
CA ASP A 381 15.08 -5.17 -13.50
C ASP A 381 14.05 -4.11 -13.93
N LYS A 382 12.85 -4.10 -13.34
CA LYS A 382 11.87 -3.03 -13.58
C LYS A 382 12.37 -1.66 -13.10
N PHE A 383 12.99 -1.60 -11.92
CA PHE A 383 13.59 -0.35 -11.43
C PHE A 383 14.68 0.15 -12.38
N GLU A 384 15.59 -0.72 -12.83
CA GLU A 384 16.66 -0.33 -13.73
C GLU A 384 16.15 0.17 -15.09
N LYS A 385 15.09 -0.44 -15.62
CA LYS A 385 14.44 0.01 -16.85
C LYS A 385 13.79 1.38 -16.66
N LEU A 386 13.08 1.57 -15.56
CA LEU A 386 12.48 2.85 -15.19
C LEU A 386 13.55 3.94 -15.04
N ASP A 387 14.58 3.68 -14.24
CA ASP A 387 15.68 4.62 -13.98
C ASP A 387 16.34 5.07 -15.29
N LYS A 388 16.62 4.13 -16.21
CA LYS A 388 17.18 4.45 -17.55
C LYS A 388 16.29 5.38 -18.37
N LYS A 389 14.98 5.17 -18.36
CA LYS A 389 14.03 6.03 -19.09
C LYS A 389 13.98 7.43 -18.50
N ILE A 390 13.96 7.55 -17.17
CA ILE A 390 13.96 8.85 -16.50
C ILE A 390 15.25 9.61 -16.79
N ILE A 391 16.41 8.93 -16.76
CA ILE A 391 17.70 9.53 -17.12
C ILE A 391 17.68 10.02 -18.57
N SER A 392 17.16 9.22 -19.50
CA SER A 392 17.02 9.63 -20.90
C SER A 392 16.15 10.87 -21.03
N TYR A 393 14.97 10.86 -20.41
CA TYR A 393 14.06 12.00 -20.40
C TYR A 393 14.71 13.28 -19.84
N ALA A 394 15.46 13.16 -18.74
CA ALA A 394 16.19 14.28 -18.16
C ALA A 394 17.24 14.84 -19.14
N LYS A 395 18.02 13.97 -19.79
CA LYS A 395 19.01 14.37 -20.80
C LYS A 395 18.39 15.04 -22.02
N ASP A 396 17.27 14.52 -22.51
CA ASP A 396 16.59 15.10 -23.67
C ASP A 396 15.99 16.48 -23.36
N LYS A 397 15.63 16.72 -22.09
CA LYS A 397 15.05 17.98 -21.63
C LYS A 397 16.10 19.07 -21.36
N TYR A 398 17.32 18.71 -20.95
CA TYR A 398 18.36 19.67 -20.58
C TYR A 398 19.58 19.54 -21.50
N ASP A 399 19.95 20.65 -22.15
CA ASP A 399 21.11 20.68 -23.06
C ASP A 399 22.43 20.49 -22.29
N ASP A 400 23.17 19.44 -22.64
CA ASP A 400 24.50 19.12 -22.12
C ASP A 400 25.57 20.18 -22.43
N ASN A 401 25.29 21.07 -23.40
CA ASN A 401 26.15 22.17 -23.82
C ASN A 401 25.74 23.52 -23.21
N ASN A 402 24.77 23.54 -22.29
CA ASN A 402 24.46 24.78 -21.58
C ASN A 402 25.64 25.21 -20.70
N VAL A 403 25.74 26.52 -20.45
CA VAL A 403 26.88 27.13 -19.76
C VAL A 403 27.10 26.55 -18.36
N GLU A 404 26.04 26.36 -17.58
CA GLU A 404 26.11 25.80 -16.22
C GLU A 404 26.69 24.37 -16.23
N THR A 405 26.25 23.54 -17.17
CA THR A 405 26.69 22.14 -17.32
C THR A 405 28.14 22.06 -17.78
N LEU A 406 28.52 22.88 -18.77
CA LEU A 406 29.89 22.95 -19.26
C LEU A 406 30.86 23.49 -18.19
N GLU A 407 30.41 24.44 -17.37
CA GLU A 407 31.20 24.94 -16.25
C GLU A 407 31.42 23.86 -15.21
N LEU A 408 30.34 23.21 -14.74
CA LEU A 408 30.42 22.15 -13.74
C LEU A 408 31.39 21.03 -14.13
N LYS A 409 31.39 20.63 -15.41
CA LYS A 409 32.26 19.57 -15.95
C LYS A 409 33.76 19.88 -15.83
N LYS A 410 34.15 21.14 -15.61
CA LYS A 410 35.57 21.55 -15.42
C LYS A 410 36.09 21.26 -14.00
N HIS A 411 35.22 20.97 -13.05
CA HIS A 411 35.58 20.83 -11.65
C HIS A 411 35.82 19.37 -11.24
N PHE A 412 36.66 19.18 -10.23
CA PHE A 412 36.86 17.90 -9.57
C PHE A 412 37.37 18.05 -8.12
N PRO A 413 36.80 17.31 -7.16
CA PRO A 413 35.56 16.54 -7.27
C PRO A 413 34.32 17.45 -7.33
N ILE A 414 33.22 16.93 -7.86
CA ILE A 414 31.89 17.53 -7.78
C ILE A 414 31.12 16.80 -6.67
N ILE A 415 30.90 17.49 -5.54
CA ILE A 415 30.27 16.91 -4.36
C ILE A 415 28.84 17.42 -4.21
N TRP A 416 27.89 16.50 -4.04
CA TRP A 416 26.49 16.81 -3.80
C TRP A 416 26.15 16.74 -2.31
N LEU A 417 25.59 17.80 -1.74
CA LEU A 417 25.25 17.87 -0.32
C LEU A 417 23.75 18.15 -0.16
N GLY A 418 23.04 17.21 0.46
CA GLY A 418 21.61 17.33 0.76
C GLY A 418 21.38 18.03 2.09
N VAL A 419 20.81 19.24 2.07
CA VAL A 419 20.39 19.98 3.25
C VAL A 419 18.90 19.74 3.54
N THR A 420 18.50 19.91 4.81
CA THR A 420 17.09 19.85 5.20
C THR A 420 16.83 20.74 6.40
N GLY A 421 16.00 21.76 6.22
CA GLY A 421 15.50 22.65 7.27
C GLY A 421 14.24 22.13 7.97
N GLN A 422 13.70 21.01 7.51
CA GLN A 422 12.51 20.37 8.08
C GLN A 422 12.87 19.23 9.07
N LYS A 423 12.01 18.21 9.14
CA LYS A 423 12.16 17.04 10.00
C LYS A 423 13.30 16.10 9.57
N ARG A 424 13.79 15.27 10.49
CA ARG A 424 14.91 14.31 10.28
C ARG A 424 16.22 14.99 9.84
N ALA A 425 16.54 16.12 10.45
CA ALA A 425 17.73 16.88 10.13
C ALA A 425 18.96 16.37 10.90
N TRP A 426 20.11 16.40 10.23
CA TRP A 426 21.41 16.41 10.91
C TRP A 426 21.61 17.81 11.48
N LEU A 427 21.68 17.93 12.80
CA LEU A 427 21.64 19.24 13.46
C LEU A 427 22.90 20.07 13.21
N GLU A 428 24.05 19.43 13.04
CA GLU A 428 25.31 20.11 12.75
C GLU A 428 25.53 20.38 11.26
N GLN A 429 24.53 20.18 10.38
CA GLN A 429 24.72 20.22 8.92
C GLN A 429 25.44 21.49 8.42
N THR A 430 25.17 22.68 8.98
CA THR A 430 25.87 23.91 8.59
C THR A 430 27.37 23.82 8.89
N GLU A 431 27.73 23.49 10.14
CA GLU A 431 29.13 23.40 10.56
C GLU A 431 29.83 22.21 9.89
N GLY A 432 29.19 21.05 9.92
CA GLY A 432 29.74 19.82 9.39
C GLY A 432 29.97 19.86 7.88
N TYR A 433 29.02 20.37 7.08
CA TYR A 433 29.26 20.55 5.65
C TYR A 433 30.36 21.57 5.37
N SER A 434 30.42 22.67 6.11
CA SER A 434 31.50 23.66 5.95
C SER A 434 32.88 23.04 6.21
N ASN A 435 33.00 22.24 7.27
CA ASN A 435 34.25 21.55 7.61
C ASN A 435 34.64 20.51 6.56
N ILE A 436 33.67 19.71 6.08
CA ILE A 436 33.88 18.73 5.00
C ILE A 436 34.38 19.43 3.73
N ILE A 437 33.72 20.52 3.31
CA ILE A 437 34.08 21.27 2.11
C ILE A 437 35.49 21.85 2.24
N ASN A 438 35.78 22.55 3.34
CA ASN A 438 37.10 23.15 3.55
C ASN A 438 38.20 22.08 3.58
N LYS A 439 37.94 20.94 4.21
CA LYS A 439 38.90 19.84 4.27
C LYS A 439 39.18 19.21 2.91
N LEU A 440 38.13 19.04 2.09
CA LEU A 440 38.30 18.59 0.71
C LEU A 440 39.04 19.60 -0.15
N TYR A 441 38.71 20.89 0.00
CA TYR A 441 39.30 21.98 -0.77
C TYR A 441 40.82 22.10 -0.56
N GLU A 442 41.32 21.79 0.64
CA GLU A 442 42.76 21.68 0.91
C GLU A 442 43.48 20.72 -0.06
N SER A 443 42.81 19.63 -0.46
CA SER A 443 43.35 18.61 -1.36
C SER A 443 42.92 18.82 -2.83
N PHE A 444 41.78 19.48 -3.05
CA PHE A 444 41.17 19.68 -4.36
C PHE A 444 40.67 21.12 -4.55
N PRO A 445 41.57 22.10 -4.78
CA PRO A 445 41.17 23.50 -4.98
C PRO A 445 40.25 23.75 -6.18
N GLY A 446 40.21 22.81 -7.14
CA GLY A 446 39.33 22.85 -8.32
C GLY A 446 37.95 22.21 -8.11
N MET A 447 37.54 21.93 -6.88
CA MET A 447 36.27 21.27 -6.59
C MET A 447 35.04 22.15 -6.91
N ALA A 448 33.88 21.51 -6.99
CA ALA A 448 32.58 22.17 -7.00
C ALA A 448 31.62 21.51 -6.01
N VAL A 449 30.67 22.29 -5.51
CA VAL A 449 29.65 21.83 -4.58
C VAL A 449 28.27 22.04 -5.20
N VAL A 450 27.47 20.98 -5.22
CA VAL A 450 26.04 21.03 -5.57
C VAL A 450 25.25 20.91 -4.28
N PHE A 451 24.48 21.92 -3.94
CA PHE A 451 23.56 21.82 -2.81
C PHE A 451 22.16 21.43 -3.28
N ASP A 452 21.58 20.48 -2.56
CA ASP A 452 20.24 19.97 -2.79
C ASP A 452 19.39 20.13 -1.53
N GLY A 453 18.08 20.23 -1.71
CA GLY A 453 17.12 20.32 -0.62
C GLY A 453 15.73 20.01 -1.14
N TRP A 454 14.75 20.83 -0.78
CA TRP A 454 13.36 20.68 -1.19
C TRP A 454 13.24 20.42 -2.69
N THR A 455 12.42 19.45 -3.05
CA THR A 455 12.14 19.10 -4.45
C THR A 455 10.78 19.66 -4.81
N SER A 456 10.75 20.65 -5.71
CA SER A 456 9.48 21.22 -6.14
C SER A 456 8.76 20.28 -7.08
N SER A 457 7.43 20.33 -6.98
CA SER A 457 6.57 19.82 -8.05
C SER A 457 6.69 20.71 -9.30
N LEU A 458 6.23 20.21 -10.45
CA LEU A 458 6.17 20.96 -11.70
C LEU A 458 5.29 22.21 -11.57
N VAL A 459 4.32 22.21 -10.66
CA VAL A 459 3.47 23.35 -10.33
C VAL A 459 3.80 23.81 -8.91
N THR A 460 4.70 24.77 -8.79
CA THR A 460 5.18 25.25 -7.48
C THR A 460 4.04 25.80 -6.61
N ILE A 461 3.85 25.20 -5.43
CA ILE A 461 2.83 25.62 -4.45
C ILE A 461 3.43 26.46 -3.32
N GLN A 462 2.59 27.06 -2.48
CA GLN A 462 3.05 27.92 -1.38
C GLN A 462 3.96 27.18 -0.39
N ARG A 463 3.68 25.91 -0.11
CA ARG A 463 4.55 25.07 0.74
C ARG A 463 5.95 24.95 0.15
N ASP A 464 6.07 24.77 -1.17
CA ASP A 464 7.37 24.66 -1.83
C ASP A 464 8.20 25.91 -1.55
N LYS A 465 7.61 27.10 -1.64
CA LYS A 465 8.31 28.37 -1.37
C LYS A 465 8.88 28.42 0.04
N THR A 466 8.07 28.08 1.04
CA THR A 466 8.50 28.09 2.45
C THR A 466 9.64 27.11 2.71
N GLU A 467 9.55 25.89 2.20
CA GLU A 467 10.58 24.88 2.43
C GLU A 467 11.87 25.20 1.64
N ILE A 468 11.74 25.79 0.44
CA ILE A 468 12.88 26.31 -0.32
C ILE A 468 13.63 27.39 0.45
N GLU A 469 12.90 28.33 1.08
CA GLU A 469 13.50 29.40 1.88
C GLU A 469 14.23 28.84 3.10
N ASN A 470 13.63 27.87 3.80
CA ASN A 470 14.25 27.19 4.94
C ASN A 470 15.55 26.47 4.55
N ASP A 471 15.57 25.76 3.43
CA ASP A 471 16.79 25.06 3.00
C ASP A 471 17.87 26.05 2.51
N ARG A 472 17.47 27.17 1.87
CA ARG A 472 18.40 28.20 1.38
C ARG A 472 19.06 28.99 2.51
N SER A 473 18.42 29.12 3.67
CA SER A 473 19.06 29.77 4.83
C SER A 473 20.27 28.95 5.31
N ILE A 474 20.16 27.61 5.31
CA ILE A 474 21.25 26.70 5.66
C ILE A 474 22.43 26.87 4.68
N ILE A 475 22.16 26.85 3.37
CA ILE A 475 23.22 27.08 2.37
C ILE A 475 23.89 28.43 2.57
N SER A 476 23.12 29.47 2.87
CA SER A 476 23.67 30.82 3.06
C SER A 476 24.66 30.86 4.21
N GLU A 477 24.38 30.14 5.30
CA GLU A 477 25.32 29.99 6.42
C GLU A 477 26.57 29.20 6.04
N ILE A 478 26.44 28.13 5.25
CA ILE A 478 27.57 27.33 4.76
C ILE A 478 28.47 28.18 3.84
N LYS A 479 27.87 28.91 2.90
CA LYS A 479 28.59 29.81 1.96
C LYS A 479 29.47 30.83 2.67
N ASN A 480 29.03 31.34 3.82
CA ASN A 480 29.79 32.30 4.61
C ASN A 480 30.99 31.68 5.37
N ARG A 481 31.12 30.35 5.37
CA ARG A 481 32.15 29.58 6.10
C ARG A 481 33.14 28.85 5.19
N ILE A 482 32.98 28.96 3.87
CA ILE A 482 33.82 28.28 2.87
C ILE A 482 34.50 29.30 1.94
N ALA A 483 35.53 28.85 1.22
CA ALA A 483 36.25 29.71 0.27
C ALA A 483 35.33 30.20 -0.86
N SER A 484 35.41 31.49 -1.19
CA SER A 484 34.46 32.15 -2.11
C SER A 484 34.71 31.85 -3.59
N ASP A 485 35.82 31.22 -3.93
CA ASP A 485 36.18 30.76 -5.26
C ASP A 485 35.70 29.33 -5.57
N ILE A 486 35.16 28.62 -4.59
CA ILE A 486 34.51 27.33 -4.81
C ILE A 486 33.26 27.54 -5.66
N THR A 487 33.15 26.79 -6.75
CA THR A 487 31.97 26.83 -7.62
C THR A 487 30.79 26.13 -6.96
N ILE A 488 29.63 26.79 -6.93
CA ILE A 488 28.43 26.31 -6.25
C ILE A 488 27.24 26.27 -7.21
N ILE A 489 26.53 25.15 -7.22
CA ILE A 489 25.22 25.00 -7.86
C ILE A 489 24.15 24.83 -6.77
N ASP A 490 23.09 25.64 -6.84
CA ASP A 490 21.92 25.55 -5.96
C ASP A 490 20.77 24.84 -6.69
N LEU A 491 20.39 23.65 -6.20
CA LEU A 491 19.26 22.86 -6.71
C LEU A 491 18.05 22.84 -5.76
N ILE A 492 18.03 23.67 -4.72
CA ILE A 492 16.86 23.79 -3.86
C ILE A 492 15.68 24.33 -4.68
N GLY A 493 14.57 23.59 -4.65
CA GLY A 493 13.37 23.90 -5.41
C GLY A 493 13.44 23.48 -6.88
N ALA A 494 14.51 22.80 -7.30
CA ALA A 494 14.58 22.20 -8.62
C ALA A 494 13.63 21.00 -8.74
N THR A 495 13.17 20.73 -9.94
CA THR A 495 12.38 19.55 -10.31
C THR A 495 13.26 18.29 -10.35
N ILE A 496 12.66 17.11 -10.23
CA ILE A 496 13.40 15.84 -10.21
C ILE A 496 14.25 15.67 -11.49
N ASP A 497 13.73 16.05 -12.65
CA ASP A 497 14.47 15.92 -13.91
C ASP A 497 15.75 16.78 -13.94
N LYS A 498 15.72 18.03 -13.43
CA LYS A 498 16.91 18.87 -13.30
C LYS A 498 17.91 18.28 -12.31
N LYS A 499 17.41 17.76 -11.18
CA LYS A 499 18.23 17.10 -10.16
C LYS A 499 18.92 15.84 -10.72
N ILE A 500 18.23 15.06 -11.55
CA ILE A 500 18.81 13.89 -12.23
C ILE A 500 19.83 14.31 -13.28
N HIS A 501 19.55 15.36 -14.08
CA HIS A 501 20.51 15.88 -15.05
C HIS A 501 21.84 16.24 -14.37
N ILE A 502 21.80 17.07 -13.32
CA ILE A 502 23.02 17.46 -12.59
C ILE A 502 23.61 16.29 -11.80
N GLY A 503 22.76 15.49 -11.13
CA GLY A 503 23.17 14.30 -10.39
C GLY A 503 23.88 13.26 -11.26
N SER A 504 23.62 13.25 -12.57
CA SER A 504 24.33 12.37 -13.50
C SER A 504 25.78 12.77 -13.75
N MET A 505 26.28 13.89 -13.21
CA MET A 505 27.65 14.39 -13.43
C MET A 505 28.51 14.46 -12.17
N ILE A 506 27.92 14.23 -11.00
CA ILE A 506 28.65 14.33 -9.73
C ILE A 506 29.58 13.12 -9.51
N ASP A 507 30.53 13.30 -8.61
CA ASP A 507 31.48 12.26 -8.21
C ASP A 507 31.03 11.52 -6.94
N CYS A 508 30.45 12.23 -5.98
CA CYS A 508 29.96 11.66 -4.73
C CYS A 508 28.89 12.56 -4.09
N ALA A 509 28.06 11.99 -3.22
CA ALA A 509 27.05 12.73 -2.47
C ALA A 509 27.04 12.40 -0.97
N VAL A 510 26.58 13.36 -0.16
CA VAL A 510 26.21 13.18 1.24
C VAL A 510 24.76 13.66 1.40
N VAL A 511 23.86 12.77 1.80
CA VAL A 511 22.41 13.05 1.84
C VAL A 511 21.68 12.25 2.90
N ASN A 512 20.45 12.63 3.23
CA ASN A 512 19.58 11.81 4.05
C ASN A 512 19.16 10.50 3.36
N TYR A 513 19.12 9.39 4.11
CA TYR A 513 18.94 8.03 3.57
C TYR A 513 17.70 7.86 2.68
N SER A 514 16.53 8.38 3.09
CA SER A 514 15.25 8.13 2.42
C SER A 514 15.09 8.80 1.04
N THR A 515 14.17 9.75 0.89
CA THR A 515 13.89 10.41 -0.40
C THR A 515 15.08 11.23 -0.91
N GLY A 516 15.96 11.76 -0.05
CA GLY A 516 17.08 12.60 -0.49
C GLY A 516 18.15 11.86 -1.29
N SER A 517 18.38 10.58 -1.01
CA SER A 517 19.33 9.77 -1.78
C SER A 517 18.75 9.19 -3.08
N MET A 518 17.44 9.32 -3.29
CA MET A 518 16.73 8.71 -4.41
C MET A 518 17.28 9.14 -5.76
N ASN A 519 17.42 10.44 -5.98
CA ASN A 519 17.88 10.97 -7.28
C ASN A 519 19.31 10.52 -7.58
N ILE A 520 20.15 10.43 -6.55
CA ILE A 520 21.59 10.24 -6.71
C ILE A 520 21.99 8.77 -6.64
N SER A 521 21.75 8.13 -5.50
CA SER A 521 22.15 6.74 -5.30
C SER A 521 21.34 5.80 -6.17
N ARG A 522 20.01 5.96 -6.21
CA ARG A 522 19.13 5.02 -6.89
C ARG A 522 19.05 5.30 -8.40
N ILE A 523 18.61 6.50 -8.79
CA ILE A 523 18.40 6.82 -10.21
C ILE A 523 19.73 7.02 -10.93
N CYS A 524 20.58 7.95 -10.48
CA CYS A 524 21.85 8.23 -11.14
C CYS A 524 22.92 7.14 -10.91
N GLY A 525 22.73 6.26 -9.93
CA GLY A 525 23.69 5.20 -9.60
C GLY A 525 25.03 5.74 -9.12
N ARG A 526 25.03 6.88 -8.43
CA ARG A 526 26.25 7.57 -7.98
C ARG A 526 26.60 7.20 -6.52
N PRO A 527 27.91 7.19 -6.19
CA PRO A 527 28.39 6.98 -4.84
C PRO A 527 27.75 7.95 -3.85
N CYS A 528 27.22 7.42 -2.76
CA CYS A 528 26.40 8.22 -1.86
C CYS A 528 26.61 7.81 -0.41
N ILE A 529 27.11 8.72 0.41
CA ILE A 529 27.08 8.59 1.86
C ILE A 529 25.70 9.02 2.35
N THR A 530 25.06 8.16 3.13
CA THR A 530 23.71 8.36 3.61
C THR A 530 23.65 8.37 5.12
N HIS A 531 22.82 9.26 5.66
CA HIS A 531 22.62 9.38 7.10
C HIS A 531 21.12 9.49 7.45
N MET A 532 20.74 8.99 8.62
CA MET A 532 19.36 9.04 9.12
C MET A 532 19.36 8.69 10.61
N ASN A 533 18.36 9.18 11.35
CA ASN A 533 18.09 8.77 12.73
C ASN A 533 17.90 7.25 12.86
N ASN A 534 18.26 6.72 14.02
CA ASN A 534 18.17 5.30 14.36
C ASN A 534 16.73 4.85 14.61
N SER A 535 15.91 5.73 15.19
CA SER A 535 14.52 5.44 15.54
C SER A 535 13.64 5.15 14.31
N PHE A 536 14.03 5.63 13.12
CA PHE A 536 13.32 5.37 11.87
C PHE A 536 13.97 4.28 11.01
N SER A 537 14.71 3.35 11.63
CA SER A 537 15.33 2.21 10.95
C SER A 537 14.41 1.36 10.05
N PRO A 538 13.09 1.17 10.33
CA PRO A 538 12.23 0.42 9.41
C PRO A 538 12.11 1.06 8.02
N ALA A 539 12.36 2.35 7.87
CA ALA A 539 12.33 3.01 6.57
C ALA A 539 13.49 2.54 5.66
N ARG A 540 14.56 1.99 6.23
CA ARG A 540 15.73 1.49 5.49
C ARG A 540 15.39 0.27 4.63
N SER A 541 14.39 -0.51 5.01
CA SER A 541 13.91 -1.64 4.20
C SER A 541 12.83 -1.25 3.19
N GLN A 542 12.34 -0.01 3.24
CA GLN A 542 11.27 0.52 2.37
C GLN A 542 11.79 1.36 1.21
N HIS A 543 13.00 1.92 1.35
CA HIS A 543 13.64 2.72 0.31
C HIS A 543 14.71 1.91 -0.42
N ILE A 544 14.75 2.04 -1.74
CA ILE A 544 15.68 1.29 -2.59
C ILE A 544 16.87 2.17 -2.91
N HIS A 545 18.07 1.64 -2.67
CA HIS A 545 19.33 2.30 -2.98
C HIS A 545 20.21 1.36 -3.80
N LYS A 546 21.15 1.91 -4.57
CA LYS A 546 22.07 1.12 -5.41
C LYS A 546 23.50 1.23 -4.91
N ASP A 547 23.99 2.47 -4.78
CA ASP A 547 25.36 2.78 -4.35
C ASP A 547 25.30 3.72 -3.15
N ALA A 548 24.75 3.23 -2.04
CA ALA A 548 24.60 3.99 -0.80
C ALA A 548 25.37 3.32 0.33
N HIS A 549 26.27 4.07 0.96
CA HIS A 549 26.93 3.70 2.20
C HIS A 549 26.23 4.44 3.36
N HIS A 550 25.57 3.69 4.24
CA HIS A 550 24.88 4.27 5.40
C HIS A 550 25.85 4.44 6.57
N ILE A 551 25.87 5.62 7.18
CA ILE A 551 26.64 5.89 8.40
C ILE A 551 26.15 4.95 9.51
N ALA A 552 27.09 4.23 10.12
CA ALA A 552 26.78 3.21 11.11
C ALA A 552 26.03 3.81 12.32
N ASP A 553 25.10 3.04 12.89
CA ASP A 553 24.14 3.52 13.89
C ASP A 553 24.83 4.01 15.17
N GLU A 554 26.01 3.47 15.50
CA GLU A 554 26.85 3.91 16.63
C GLU A 554 27.36 5.35 16.51
N TYR A 555 27.40 5.91 15.31
CA TYR A 555 27.81 7.30 15.06
C TYR A 555 26.61 8.27 15.04
N VAL A 556 25.39 7.76 15.22
CA VAL A 556 24.16 8.54 15.17
C VAL A 556 23.52 8.61 16.55
N THR A 557 23.30 9.83 17.05
CA THR A 557 22.56 10.07 18.29
C THR A 557 21.24 10.77 18.01
N ASP A 558 20.13 10.07 18.27
CA ASP A 558 18.79 10.61 18.05
C ASP A 558 18.40 11.68 19.08
N VAL A 559 17.74 12.74 18.61
CA VAL A 559 17.16 13.80 19.43
C VAL A 559 15.66 13.56 19.56
N ILE A 560 15.28 12.82 20.61
CA ILE A 560 13.90 12.44 20.86
C ILE A 560 13.14 13.59 21.53
N ASP A 561 12.20 14.17 20.79
CA ASP A 561 11.20 15.07 21.33
C ASP A 561 9.93 14.30 21.70
N LYS A 562 9.37 14.56 22.88
CA LYS A 562 8.27 13.79 23.48
C LYS A 562 6.99 13.86 22.66
N ASP A 563 6.80 14.95 21.92
CA ASP A 563 5.59 15.20 21.12
C ASP A 563 5.83 14.99 19.62
N SER A 564 7.04 14.59 19.22
CA SER A 564 7.39 14.40 17.81
C SER A 564 7.16 12.97 17.36
N ARG A 565 6.76 12.81 16.10
CA ARG A 565 6.68 11.49 15.47
C ARG A 565 8.09 10.93 15.29
N ILE A 566 8.21 9.62 15.40
CA ILE A 566 9.47 8.90 15.16
C ILE A 566 10.07 9.16 13.76
N ASP A 567 9.20 9.41 12.78
CA ASP A 567 9.58 9.78 11.42
C ASP A 567 9.90 11.27 11.26
N ALA A 568 10.09 12.00 12.36
CA ALA A 568 10.46 13.40 12.37
C ALA A 568 11.68 13.70 13.26
N THR A 569 12.17 12.72 14.01
CA THR A 569 13.34 12.79 14.89
C THR A 569 14.60 13.25 14.15
N SER A 570 15.15 14.40 14.58
CA SER A 570 16.47 14.89 14.18
C SER A 570 17.58 14.19 14.97
N TYR A 571 18.84 14.39 14.59
CA TYR A 571 19.95 13.60 15.13
C TYR A 571 21.29 14.33 15.01
N HIS A 572 22.23 13.89 15.84
CA HIS A 572 23.62 14.31 15.85
C HIS A 572 24.51 13.28 15.15
N ILE A 573 25.49 13.77 14.38
CA ILE A 573 26.59 12.99 13.79
C ILE A 573 27.84 13.87 13.79
N ASN A 574 29.01 13.31 14.13
CA ASN A 574 30.27 14.02 13.95
C ASN A 574 30.63 14.07 12.46
N TRP A 575 30.92 15.26 11.93
CA TRP A 575 31.24 15.45 10.51
C TRP A 575 32.46 14.64 10.07
N GLU A 576 33.40 14.36 10.99
CA GLU A 576 34.58 13.53 10.71
C GLU A 576 34.19 12.10 10.31
N ASP A 577 33.13 11.53 10.90
CA ASP A 577 32.65 10.19 10.56
C ASP A 577 32.09 10.16 9.12
N ILE A 578 31.36 11.21 8.74
CA ILE A 578 30.86 11.40 7.37
C ILE A 578 32.02 11.59 6.40
N TYR A 579 33.00 12.44 6.74
CA TYR A 579 34.17 12.70 5.92
C TYR A 579 34.99 11.42 5.69
N ASN A 580 35.26 10.67 6.75
CA ASN A 580 36.03 9.42 6.67
C ASN A 580 35.30 8.37 5.81
N ALA A 581 33.99 8.23 5.97
CA ALA A 581 33.17 7.35 5.13
C ALA A 581 33.22 7.78 3.65
N MET A 582 33.13 9.08 3.37
CA MET A 582 33.21 9.63 2.01
C MET A 582 34.58 9.37 1.37
N ILE A 583 35.69 9.62 2.08
CA ILE A 583 37.04 9.37 1.55
C ILE A 583 37.28 7.89 1.30
N LEU A 584 36.84 7.03 2.22
CA LEU A 584 36.93 5.58 2.05
C LEU A 584 36.18 5.13 0.77
N HIS A 585 34.97 5.63 0.58
CA HIS A 585 34.14 5.28 -0.58
C HIS A 585 34.72 5.84 -1.89
N LEU A 586 35.17 7.10 -1.92
CA LEU A 586 35.88 7.68 -3.06
C LEU A 586 37.15 6.88 -3.43
N GLY A 587 37.90 6.40 -2.43
CA GLY A 587 39.10 5.58 -2.61
C GLY A 587 38.82 4.16 -3.11
N GLN A 588 37.81 3.47 -2.55
CA GLN A 588 37.47 2.08 -2.90
C GLN A 588 37.03 1.91 -4.35
N HIS A 589 36.39 2.92 -4.94
CA HIS A 589 35.88 2.83 -6.30
C HIS A 589 36.88 3.27 -7.39
N ASN A 590 38.11 3.63 -6.99
CA ASN A 590 39.17 4.14 -7.88
C ASN A 590 38.70 5.33 -8.75
N PHE A 591 37.74 6.14 -8.28
CA PHE A 591 37.20 7.26 -9.07
C PHE A 591 38.30 8.26 -9.45
N ILE A 592 39.22 8.52 -8.53
CA ILE A 592 40.39 9.37 -8.74
C ILE A 592 41.29 8.81 -9.85
N GLN A 593 41.31 7.50 -10.11
CA GLN A 593 42.12 6.89 -11.18
C GLN A 593 41.35 6.67 -12.49
N LYS A 594 40.00 6.79 -12.50
CA LYS A 594 39.17 6.52 -13.68
C LYS A 594 38.74 7.79 -14.43
N ARG A 595 38.79 8.95 -13.77
CA ARG A 595 38.45 10.26 -14.35
C ARG A 595 39.69 10.97 -14.93
N TRP A 596 40.88 10.58 -14.48
CA TRP A 596 42.20 10.97 -14.98
C TRP A 596 42.81 9.79 -15.74
#